data_AF-A0A151JZL7-F1
#
_entry.id   AF-A0A151JZL7-F1
#
_cell.length_a   1.000
_cell.length_b   1.000
_cell.length_c   1.000
_cell.angle_alpha   90.00
_cell.angle_beta   90.00
_cell.angle_gamma   90.00
#
_symmetry.space_group_name_H-M   'P 1'
#
loop_
_entity.id
_entity.type
_entity.pdbx_description
1 polymer ?
#
loop_
_entity_poly.entity_id
_entity_poly.type
_entity_poly.pdbx_seq_one_letter_code
_entity_poly.pdbx_strand_id
1 'polypeptide(L)'
;MTETLESALAPLLTIGSFCNLYMIEYPRGQPRAYLSYLYALAKWGSLTYFYYYPIYVWHLQTNESVIFDFFALATITLILISLSRFKELKTCLRELAIVDDSLEALGATKEYQRLRNWIIRIIVGWIVLIFYILACTYAGMIFIMHSDVTFWNIMLNAFVYNYSRNVFILHALISAVILGLVLHICIHLFCNLFLLTLCV
;
A
#
# COMPACT_ATOMS: atom_id res chain seq x y z
N MET A 1 7.60 -0.84 27.09
CA MET A 1 8.14 -0.53 25.74
C MET A 1 7.30 0.63 25.23
N THR A 2 7.87 1.81 25.04
CA THR A 2 7.11 2.96 24.55
C THR A 2 6.65 2.66 23.12
N GLU A 3 5.34 2.51 22.93
CA GLU A 3 4.79 2.40 21.60
C GLU A 3 5.03 3.74 20.90
N THR A 4 5.69 3.71 19.74
CA THR A 4 5.90 4.89 18.90
C THR A 4 4.95 4.83 17.71
N LEU A 5 4.66 5.99 17.11
CA LEU A 5 3.87 6.09 15.88
C LEU A 5 4.38 5.13 14.77
N GLU A 6 5.70 5.05 14.60
CA GLU A 6 6.32 4.11 13.66
C GLU A 6 6.03 2.65 14.00
N SER A 7 5.95 2.30 15.29
CA SER A 7 5.60 0.94 15.73
C SER A 7 4.14 0.60 15.43
N ALA A 8 3.23 1.58 15.56
CA ALA A 8 1.82 1.39 15.20
C ALA A 8 1.63 1.19 13.68
N LEU A 9 2.40 1.91 12.86
CA LEU A 9 2.37 1.81 11.40
C LEU A 9 3.15 0.64 10.82
N ALA A 10 4.04 0.02 11.61
CA ALA A 10 4.93 -1.04 11.14
C ALA A 10 4.24 -2.19 10.38
N PRO A 11 3.08 -2.73 10.80
CA PRO A 11 2.42 -3.80 10.07
C PRO A 11 2.05 -3.39 8.63
N LEU A 12 1.52 -2.17 8.46
CA LEU A 12 1.10 -1.65 7.17
C LEU A 12 2.31 -1.34 6.27
N LEU A 13 3.34 -0.71 6.83
CA LEU A 13 4.59 -0.42 6.11
C LEU A 13 5.33 -1.69 5.69
N THR A 14 5.29 -2.74 6.51
CA THR A 14 5.89 -4.04 6.20
C THR A 14 5.22 -4.67 4.98
N ILE A 15 3.89 -4.70 4.95
CA ILE A 15 3.12 -5.21 3.80
C ILE A 15 3.36 -4.35 2.56
N GLY A 16 3.36 -3.02 2.70
CA GLY A 16 3.71 -2.09 1.63
C GLY A 16 5.11 -2.36 1.05
N SER A 17 6.07 -2.70 1.90
CA SER A 17 7.44 -3.01 1.47
C SER A 17 7.52 -4.30 0.63
N PHE A 18 6.81 -5.36 1.01
CA PHE A 18 6.70 -6.57 0.19
C PHE A 18 6.11 -6.32 -1.21
N CYS A 19 5.23 -5.33 -1.32
CA CYS A 19 4.63 -4.89 -2.59
C CYS A 19 5.48 -3.87 -3.37
N ASN A 20 6.69 -3.53 -2.91
CA ASN A 20 7.56 -2.48 -3.46
C ASN A 20 7.01 -1.05 -3.34
N LEU A 21 6.02 -0.82 -2.47
CA LEU A 21 5.47 0.50 -2.18
C LEU A 21 6.26 1.24 -1.10
N TYR A 22 7.12 0.55 -0.36
CA TYR A 22 7.97 1.11 0.67
C TYR A 22 9.35 0.42 0.66
N MET A 23 10.41 1.10 1.08
CA MET A 23 11.74 0.47 1.10
C MET A 23 11.84 -0.61 2.18
N ILE A 24 12.59 -1.66 1.84
CA ILE A 24 12.93 -2.74 2.76
C ILE A 24 13.94 -2.19 3.78
N GLU A 25 13.52 -2.09 5.04
CA GLU A 25 14.38 -1.79 6.18
C GLU A 25 14.66 -3.08 6.96
N TYR A 26 15.59 -3.90 6.45
CA TYR A 26 16.08 -5.07 7.17
C TYR A 26 17.61 -5.05 7.27
N PRO A 27 18.21 -4.93 8.47
CA PRO A 27 17.59 -4.73 9.79
C PRO A 27 16.96 -3.33 9.99
N ARG A 28 16.02 -3.23 10.94
CA ARG A 28 15.24 -2.00 11.23
C ARG A 28 16.18 -0.82 11.50
N GLY A 29 16.02 0.28 10.75
CA GLY A 29 16.88 1.46 10.85
C GLY A 29 17.98 1.58 9.79
N GLN A 30 18.23 0.54 8.98
CA GLN A 30 19.16 0.60 7.84
C GLN A 30 18.39 0.47 6.51
N PRO A 31 17.92 1.59 5.91
CA PRO A 31 17.24 1.57 4.62
C PRO A 31 18.18 1.12 3.49
N ARG A 32 17.93 -0.06 2.90
CA ARG A 32 18.72 -0.58 1.76
C ARG A 32 18.04 -0.20 0.44
N ALA A 33 18.21 1.06 0.04
CA ALA A 33 17.59 1.63 -1.17
C ALA A 33 17.95 0.84 -2.43
N TYR A 34 19.23 0.48 -2.55
CA TYR A 34 19.74 -0.24 -3.72
C TYR A 34 19.12 -1.63 -3.89
N LEU A 35 19.02 -2.42 -2.81
CA LEU A 35 18.38 -3.74 -2.86
C LEU A 35 16.88 -3.63 -3.13
N SER A 36 16.22 -2.63 -2.55
CA SER A 36 14.79 -2.39 -2.80
C SER A 36 14.54 -2.03 -4.27
N TYR A 37 15.42 -1.20 -4.87
CA TYR A 37 15.33 -0.84 -6.28
C TYR A 37 15.55 -2.03 -7.20
N LEU A 38 16.61 -2.82 -6.97
CA LEU A 38 16.88 -4.03 -7.75
C LEU A 38 15.74 -5.05 -7.62
N TYR A 39 15.21 -5.24 -6.42
CA TYR A 39 14.09 -6.15 -6.18
C TYR A 39 12.82 -5.68 -6.90
N ALA A 40 12.49 -4.38 -6.82
CA ALA A 40 11.36 -3.81 -7.55
C ALA A 40 11.54 -3.98 -9.06
N LEU A 41 12.72 -3.65 -9.60
CA LEU A 41 13.02 -3.77 -11.02
C LEU A 41 12.94 -5.22 -11.51
N ALA A 42 13.53 -6.16 -10.77
CA ALA A 42 13.52 -7.58 -11.14
C ALA A 42 12.10 -8.16 -11.10
N LYS A 43 11.33 -7.89 -10.03
CA LYS A 43 9.97 -8.40 -9.86
C LYS A 43 9.01 -7.81 -10.89
N TRP A 44 8.98 -6.49 -11.00
CA TRP A 44 8.04 -5.80 -11.89
C TRP A 44 8.47 -5.89 -13.36
N GLY A 45 9.77 -5.93 -13.65
CA GLY A 45 10.29 -6.20 -14.99
C GLY A 45 9.91 -7.59 -15.47
N SER A 46 10.12 -8.62 -14.64
CA SER A 46 9.71 -10.00 -14.93
C SER A 46 8.20 -10.10 -15.15
N LEU A 47 7.41 -9.52 -14.25
CA LEU A 47 5.95 -9.58 -14.31
C LEU A 47 5.40 -8.83 -15.55
N THR A 48 5.98 -7.68 -15.88
CA THR A 48 5.62 -6.92 -17.07
C THR A 48 5.96 -7.69 -18.35
N TYR A 49 7.15 -8.28 -18.43
CA TYR A 49 7.61 -8.97 -19.63
C TYR A 49 6.86 -10.29 -19.87
N PHE A 50 6.73 -11.14 -18.85
CA PHE A 50 6.15 -12.47 -19.02
C PHE A 50 4.62 -12.48 -19.05
N TYR A 51 3.95 -11.54 -18.38
CA TYR A 51 2.49 -11.58 -18.23
C TYR A 51 1.80 -10.37 -18.87
N TYR A 52 2.17 -9.15 -18.48
CA TYR A 52 1.41 -7.98 -18.96
C TYR A 52 1.64 -7.67 -20.43
N TYR A 53 2.86 -7.84 -20.94
CA TYR A 53 3.15 -7.55 -22.35
C TYR A 53 2.37 -8.46 -23.32
N PRO A 54 2.34 -9.81 -23.14
CA PRO A 54 1.50 -10.66 -23.97
C PRO A 54 0.01 -10.31 -23.91
N ILE A 55 -0.51 -10.01 -22.71
CA ILE A 55 -1.91 -9.62 -22.50
C ILE A 55 -2.21 -8.30 -23.23
N TYR A 56 -1.33 -7.32 -23.12
CA TYR A 56 -1.45 -6.03 -23.81
C TYR A 56 -1.48 -6.19 -25.33
N VAL A 57 -0.58 -7.00 -25.89
CA VAL A 57 -0.56 -7.29 -27.34
C VAL A 57 -1.86 -7.96 -27.77
N TRP A 58 -2.39 -8.89 -26.96
CA TRP A 58 -3.65 -9.56 -27.26
C TRP A 58 -4.85 -8.61 -27.21
N HIS A 59 -4.92 -7.70 -26.22
CA HIS A 59 -5.95 -6.67 -26.14
C HIS A 59 -5.90 -5.71 -27.34
N LEU A 60 -4.71 -5.28 -27.76
CA LEU A 60 -4.53 -4.46 -28.97
C LEU A 60 -5.04 -5.15 -30.24
N GLN A 61 -4.88 -6.47 -30.34
CA GLN A 61 -5.35 -7.24 -31.51
C GLN A 61 -6.87 -7.44 -31.52
N THR A 62 -7.48 -7.54 -30.34
CA THR A 62 -8.91 -7.85 -30.17
C THR A 62 -9.79 -6.60 -30.00
N ASN A 63 -9.20 -5.41 -29.95
CA ASN A 63 -9.88 -4.14 -29.61
C ASN A 63 -10.65 -4.21 -28.28
N GLU A 64 -10.20 -5.06 -27.35
CA GLU A 64 -10.80 -5.18 -26.03
C GLU A 64 -10.20 -4.18 -25.03
N SER A 65 -10.88 -4.00 -23.90
CA SER A 65 -10.78 -2.84 -23.02
C SER A 65 -9.41 -2.58 -22.36
N VAL A 66 -9.02 -1.31 -22.40
CA VAL A 66 -7.80 -0.63 -21.89
C VAL A 66 -7.67 -0.58 -20.34
N ILE A 67 -8.68 -1.05 -19.58
CA ILE A 67 -8.78 -0.79 -18.13
C ILE A 67 -7.69 -1.53 -17.32
N PHE A 68 -7.35 -2.77 -17.71
CA PHE A 68 -6.32 -3.54 -17.00
C PHE A 68 -4.92 -2.99 -17.23
N ASP A 69 -4.66 -2.54 -18.45
CA ASP A 69 -3.41 -1.88 -18.82
C ASP A 69 -3.21 -0.58 -18.02
N PHE A 70 -4.30 0.16 -17.77
CA PHE A 70 -4.27 1.33 -16.92
C PHE A 70 -3.81 1.01 -15.50
N PHE A 71 -4.34 -0.05 -14.86
CA PHE A 71 -3.89 -0.44 -13.52
C PHE A 71 -2.43 -0.88 -13.50
N ALA A 72 -1.98 -1.64 -14.49
CA ALA A 72 -0.57 -2.05 -14.60
C ALA A 72 0.35 -0.84 -14.72
N LEU A 73 0.07 0.08 -15.66
CA LEU A 73 0.85 1.31 -15.85
C LEU A 73 0.82 2.20 -14.61
N ALA A 74 -0.36 2.44 -14.04
CA ALA A 74 -0.52 3.23 -12.83
C ALA A 74 0.30 2.64 -11.68
N THR A 75 0.30 1.32 -11.50
CA THR A 75 1.09 0.68 -10.45
C THR A 75 2.59 0.88 -10.64
N ILE A 76 3.10 0.73 -11.86
CA ILE A 76 4.53 0.97 -12.16
C ILE A 76 4.89 2.42 -11.85
N THR A 77 4.07 3.39 -12.29
CA THR A 77 4.29 4.81 -12.00
C THR A 77 4.28 5.08 -10.49
N LEU A 78 3.32 4.50 -9.76
CA LEU A 78 3.23 4.65 -8.30
C LEU A 78 4.45 4.09 -7.57
N ILE A 79 5.00 2.95 -8.02
CA ILE A 79 6.21 2.36 -7.44
C ILE A 79 7.42 3.27 -7.67
N LEU A 80 7.55 3.86 -8.86
CA LEU A 80 8.61 4.84 -9.15
C LEU A 80 8.47 6.09 -8.27
N ILE A 81 7.24 6.57 -8.08
CA ILE A 81 6.96 7.70 -7.19
C ILE A 81 7.29 7.34 -5.74
N SER A 82 6.88 6.17 -5.26
CA SER A 82 7.12 5.76 -3.87
C SER A 82 8.61 5.55 -3.59
N LEU A 83 9.37 5.01 -4.55
CA LEU A 83 10.82 4.85 -4.43
C LEU A 83 11.56 6.20 -4.47
N SER A 84 11.14 7.13 -5.34
CA SER A 84 11.78 8.45 -5.45
C SER A 84 11.50 9.35 -4.24
N ARG A 85 10.26 9.34 -3.72
CA ARG A 85 9.84 10.17 -2.57
C ARG A 85 9.96 9.47 -1.22
N PHE A 86 10.59 8.31 -1.17
CA PHE A 86 10.75 7.57 0.09
C PHE A 86 11.40 8.41 1.20
N LYS A 87 12.45 9.16 0.87
CA LYS A 87 13.17 10.02 1.83
C LYS A 87 12.23 11.07 2.42
N GLU A 88 11.40 11.70 1.59
CA GLU A 88 10.43 12.71 2.00
C GLU A 88 9.38 12.10 2.93
N LEU A 89 8.84 10.93 2.57
CA LEU A 89 7.87 10.22 3.41
C LEU A 89 8.46 9.85 4.78
N LYS A 90 9.71 9.38 4.83
CA LYS A 90 10.38 9.06 6.09
C LYS A 90 10.58 10.30 6.97
N THR A 91 11.00 11.42 6.37
CA THR A 91 11.11 12.69 7.10
C THR A 91 9.75 13.14 7.63
N CYS A 92 8.70 13.04 6.80
CA CYS A 92 7.33 13.37 7.20
C CYS A 92 6.85 12.52 8.39
N LEU A 93 7.08 11.21 8.37
CA LEU A 93 6.72 10.33 9.51
C LEU A 93 7.48 10.70 10.80
N ARG A 94 8.75 11.11 10.68
CA ARG A 94 9.55 11.56 11.82
C ARG A 94 9.05 12.88 12.38
N GLU A 95 8.74 13.86 11.52
CA GLU A 95 8.14 15.13 11.93
C GLU A 95 6.79 14.91 12.60
N LEU A 96 5.97 14.00 12.05
CA LEU A 96 4.68 13.64 12.62
C LEU A 96 4.82 13.04 14.03
N ALA A 97 5.84 12.20 14.25
CA ALA A 97 6.14 11.66 15.57
C ALA A 97 6.54 12.75 16.57
N ILE A 98 7.33 13.75 16.14
CA ILE A 98 7.73 14.88 17.00
C ILE A 98 6.51 15.74 17.36
N VAL A 99 5.65 16.04 16.39
CA VAL A 99 4.42 16.81 16.63
C VAL A 99 3.51 16.07 17.60
N ASP A 100 3.37 14.76 17.43
CA ASP A 100 2.57 13.92 18.32
C ASP A 100 3.15 13.87 19.75
N ASP A 101 4.48 13.79 19.92
CA ASP A 101 5.13 13.89 21.24
C ASP A 101 4.89 15.26 21.90
N SER A 102 4.85 16.35 21.13
CA SER A 102 4.51 17.68 21.67
C SER A 102 3.04 17.83 22.03
N LEU A 103 2.15 17.14 21.28
CA LEU A 103 0.72 17.08 21.58
C LEU A 103 0.47 16.35 22.91
N GLU A 104 1.25 15.29 23.17
CA GLU A 104 1.23 14.58 24.46
C GLU A 104 1.65 15.51 25.61
N ALA A 105 2.71 16.30 25.42
CA ALA A 105 3.13 17.29 26.43
C ALA A 105 2.07 18.37 26.71
N LEU A 106 1.17 18.63 25.75
CA LEU A 106 0.00 19.51 25.89
C LEU A 106 -1.22 18.80 26.52
N GLY A 107 -1.10 17.54 26.92
CA GLY A 107 -2.12 16.78 27.63
C GLY A 107 -2.95 15.83 26.76
N ALA A 108 -2.61 15.62 25.49
CA ALA A 108 -3.28 14.63 24.65
C ALA A 108 -2.88 13.19 25.02
N THR A 109 -3.84 12.28 25.11
CA THR A 109 -3.57 10.87 25.43
C THR A 109 -3.09 10.08 24.19
N LYS A 110 -1.94 9.42 24.28
CA LYS A 110 -1.42 8.54 23.22
C LYS A 110 -2.26 7.26 23.10
N GLU A 111 -3.06 7.17 22.05
CA GLU A 111 -3.82 5.95 21.71
C GLU A 111 -3.16 5.12 20.59
N TYR A 112 -1.83 4.96 20.61
CA TYR A 112 -1.11 4.17 19.58
C TYR A 112 -1.58 2.74 19.48
N GLN A 113 -1.98 2.13 20.60
CA GLN A 113 -2.51 0.78 20.61
C GLN A 113 -3.86 0.70 19.88
N ARG A 114 -4.70 1.74 20.00
CA ARG A 114 -5.95 1.85 19.25
C ARG A 114 -5.67 2.05 17.77
N LEU A 115 -4.72 2.93 17.41
CA LEU A 115 -4.28 3.12 16.03
C LEU A 115 -3.76 1.82 15.42
N ARG A 116 -2.91 1.08 16.12
CA ARG A 116 -2.39 -0.22 15.69
C ARG A 116 -3.51 -1.23 15.47
N ASN A 117 -4.50 -1.29 16.36
CA ASN A 117 -5.67 -2.16 16.20
C ASN A 117 -6.53 -1.76 14.98
N TRP A 118 -6.69 -0.45 14.73
CA TRP A 118 -7.34 0.05 13.52
C TRP A 118 -6.60 -0.35 12.25
N ILE A 119 -5.28 -0.21 12.23
CA ILE A 119 -4.43 -0.61 11.10
C ILE A 119 -4.54 -2.12 10.84
N ILE A 120 -4.52 -2.95 11.89
CA ILE A 120 -4.71 -4.39 11.77
C ILE A 120 -6.08 -4.71 11.16
N ARG A 121 -7.16 -4.02 11.57
CA ARG A 121 -8.49 -4.19 10.97
C ARG A 121 -8.51 -3.84 9.48
N ILE A 122 -7.82 -2.77 9.07
CA ILE A 122 -7.69 -2.38 7.66
C ILE A 122 -6.96 -3.48 6.87
N ILE A 123 -5.87 -4.02 7.42
CA ILE A 123 -5.11 -5.11 6.79
C ILE A 123 -5.98 -6.36 6.62
N VAL A 124 -6.72 -6.75 7.66
CA VAL A 124 -7.65 -7.89 7.60
C VAL A 124 -8.72 -7.67 6.52
N GLY A 125 -9.32 -6.48 6.48
CA GLY A 125 -10.30 -6.13 5.45
C GLY A 125 -9.73 -6.20 4.03
N TRP A 126 -8.49 -5.72 3.84
CA TRP A 126 -7.80 -5.81 2.55
C TRP A 126 -7.51 -7.27 2.14
N ILE A 127 -7.12 -8.13 3.08
CA ILE A 127 -6.91 -9.56 2.81
C ILE A 127 -8.23 -10.22 2.37
N VAL A 128 -9.35 -9.95 3.08
CA VAL A 128 -10.67 -10.45 2.70
C VAL A 128 -11.06 -9.97 1.30
N LEU A 129 -10.80 -8.71 0.98
CA LEU A 129 -11.06 -8.15 -0.36
C LEU A 129 -10.25 -8.86 -1.45
N ILE A 130 -8.98 -9.20 -1.20
CA ILE A 130 -8.16 -9.97 -2.15
C ILE A 130 -8.79 -11.33 -2.41
N PHE A 131 -9.18 -12.06 -1.37
CA PHE A 131 -9.80 -13.38 -1.53
C PHE A 131 -11.13 -13.29 -2.29
N TYR A 132 -11.93 -12.26 -2.02
CA TYR A 132 -13.17 -12.02 -2.75
C TYR A 132 -12.92 -11.77 -4.24
N ILE A 133 -12.00 -10.85 -4.58
CA ILE A 133 -11.66 -10.55 -5.99
C ILE A 133 -11.09 -11.79 -6.69
N LEU A 134 -10.24 -12.56 -6.00
CA LEU A 134 -9.66 -13.79 -6.53
C LEU A 134 -10.76 -14.83 -6.84
N ALA A 135 -11.72 -15.01 -5.93
CA ALA A 135 -12.84 -15.92 -6.15
C ALA A 135 -13.71 -15.51 -7.36
N CYS A 136 -14.01 -14.21 -7.50
CA CYS A 136 -14.78 -13.69 -8.64
C CYS A 136 -14.06 -13.92 -9.98
N THR A 137 -12.77 -13.60 -10.05
CA THR A 137 -11.98 -13.77 -11.28
C THR A 137 -11.76 -15.24 -11.63
N TYR A 138 -11.54 -16.08 -10.62
CA TYR A 138 -11.46 -17.53 -10.80
C TYR A 138 -12.76 -18.12 -11.39
N ALA A 139 -13.91 -17.76 -10.83
CA ALA A 139 -15.21 -18.19 -11.35
C ALA A 139 -15.44 -17.71 -12.80
N GLY A 140 -15.06 -16.46 -13.10
CA GLY A 140 -15.12 -15.92 -14.47
C GLY A 140 -14.23 -16.69 -15.45
N MET A 141 -12.99 -17.00 -15.06
CA MET A 141 -12.08 -17.77 -15.91
C MET A 141 -12.56 -19.20 -16.18
N ILE A 142 -13.15 -19.88 -15.18
CA ILE A 142 -13.76 -21.20 -15.40
C ILE A 142 -14.87 -21.11 -16.45
N PHE A 143 -15.75 -20.11 -16.30
CA PHE A 143 -16.90 -19.96 -17.19
C PHE A 143 -16.46 -19.75 -18.65
N ILE A 144 -15.44 -18.91 -18.87
CA ILE A 144 -14.91 -18.56 -20.19
C ILE A 144 -14.10 -19.69 -20.81
N MET A 145 -13.21 -20.33 -20.04
CA MET A 145 -12.20 -21.24 -20.61
C MET A 145 -12.73 -22.64 -20.94
N HIS A 146 -13.90 -23.05 -20.42
CA HIS A 146 -14.64 -24.29 -20.79
C HIS A 146 -13.76 -25.52 -21.18
N SER A 147 -12.64 -25.78 -20.48
CA SER A 147 -11.66 -26.80 -20.90
C SER A 147 -10.71 -27.28 -19.78
N ASP A 148 -10.08 -28.43 -20.05
CA ASP A 148 -9.16 -29.28 -19.26
C ASP A 148 -7.86 -28.61 -18.73
N VAL A 149 -7.88 -27.30 -18.48
CA VAL A 149 -6.73 -26.60 -17.89
C VAL A 149 -6.63 -26.97 -16.41
N THR A 150 -5.42 -27.32 -15.95
CA THR A 150 -5.19 -27.69 -14.55
C THR A 150 -5.60 -26.55 -13.61
N PHE A 151 -6.26 -26.91 -12.50
CA PHE A 151 -6.70 -25.99 -11.44
C PHE A 151 -5.61 -24.98 -11.04
N TRP A 152 -4.37 -25.44 -10.94
CA TRP A 152 -3.21 -24.62 -10.58
C TRP A 152 -2.91 -23.50 -11.56
N ASN A 153 -3.02 -23.75 -12.87
CA ASN A 153 -2.76 -22.74 -13.89
C ASN A 153 -3.84 -21.64 -13.85
N ILE A 154 -5.11 -22.02 -13.65
CA ILE A 154 -6.22 -21.07 -13.54
C ILE A 154 -6.05 -20.20 -12.29
N MET A 155 -5.71 -20.81 -11.15
CA MET A 155 -5.47 -20.09 -9.90
C MET A 155 -4.30 -19.10 -10.01
N LEU A 156 -3.17 -19.53 -10.61
CA LEU A 156 -1.99 -18.69 -10.79
C LEU A 156 -2.29 -17.53 -11.73
N ASN A 157 -2.97 -17.78 -12.86
CA ASN A 157 -3.37 -16.74 -13.79
C ASN A 157 -4.31 -15.72 -13.13
N ALA A 158 -5.32 -16.17 -12.38
CA ALA A 158 -6.21 -15.28 -11.64
C ALA A 158 -5.44 -14.43 -10.60
N PHE A 159 -4.45 -15.01 -9.92
CA PHE A 159 -3.63 -14.27 -8.97
C PHE A 159 -2.79 -13.19 -9.64
N VAL A 160 -2.06 -13.54 -10.70
CA VAL A 160 -1.21 -12.59 -11.45
C VAL A 160 -2.06 -11.49 -12.09
N TYR A 161 -3.22 -11.85 -12.64
CA TYR A 161 -4.14 -10.90 -13.26
C TYR A 161 -4.63 -9.81 -12.29
N ASN A 162 -4.90 -10.17 -11.04
CA ASN A 162 -5.34 -9.21 -10.02
C ASN A 162 -4.19 -8.54 -9.26
N TYR A 163 -2.94 -8.94 -9.49
CA TYR A 163 -1.82 -8.50 -8.68
C TYR A 163 -1.61 -6.98 -8.71
N SER A 164 -1.57 -6.36 -9.90
CA SER A 164 -1.47 -4.90 -10.02
C SER A 164 -2.65 -4.18 -9.34
N ARG A 165 -3.88 -4.65 -9.54
CA ARG A 165 -5.06 -4.06 -8.90
C ARG A 165 -4.95 -4.09 -7.36
N ASN A 166 -4.49 -5.21 -6.80
CA ASN A 166 -4.31 -5.35 -5.36
C ASN A 166 -3.20 -4.43 -4.82
N VAL A 167 -2.10 -4.27 -5.55
CA VAL A 167 -1.02 -3.33 -5.21
C VAL A 167 -1.51 -1.88 -5.28
N PHE A 168 -2.32 -1.52 -6.27
CA PHE A 168 -2.93 -0.20 -6.39
C PHE A 168 -3.84 0.12 -5.21
N ILE A 169 -4.72 -0.83 -4.83
CA ILE A 169 -5.60 -0.69 -3.65
C ILE A 169 -4.76 -0.52 -2.38
N LEU A 170 -3.70 -1.32 -2.20
CA LEU A 170 -2.82 -1.21 -1.06
C LEU A 170 -2.13 0.17 -1.00
N HIS A 171 -1.66 0.69 -2.13
CA HIS A 171 -1.11 2.03 -2.21
C HIS A 171 -2.13 3.08 -1.76
N ALA A 172 -3.36 3.02 -2.27
CA ALA A 172 -4.44 3.93 -1.86
C ALA A 172 -4.75 3.84 -0.37
N LEU A 173 -4.75 2.64 0.22
CA LEU A 173 -4.94 2.43 1.66
C LEU A 173 -3.80 3.05 2.48
N ILE A 174 -2.55 2.86 2.07
CA ILE A 174 -1.38 3.46 2.73
C ILE A 174 -1.49 4.99 2.69
N SER A 175 -1.77 5.57 1.51
CA SER A 175 -1.95 7.02 1.36
C SER A 175 -3.11 7.54 2.22
N ALA A 176 -4.24 6.83 2.25
CA ALA A 176 -5.41 7.22 3.04
C ALA A 176 -5.11 7.21 4.56
N VAL A 177 -4.37 6.21 5.05
CA VAL A 177 -3.97 6.14 6.48
C VAL A 177 -3.04 7.29 6.84
N ILE A 178 -2.03 7.57 6.00
CA ILE A 178 -1.09 8.68 6.25
C ILE A 178 -1.82 10.02 6.23
N LEU A 179 -2.66 10.26 5.21
CA LEU A 179 -3.42 11.49 5.09
C LEU A 179 -4.41 11.67 6.25
N GLY A 180 -5.08 10.59 6.67
CA GLY A 180 -5.98 10.59 7.82
C GLY A 180 -5.27 10.94 9.13
N LEU A 181 -4.05 10.43 9.34
CA LEU A 181 -3.22 10.77 10.50
C LEU A 181 -2.81 12.25 10.50
N VAL A 182 -2.34 12.76 9.36
CA VAL A 182 -1.97 14.18 9.21
C VAL A 182 -3.19 15.07 9.49
N LEU A 183 -4.35 14.76 8.89
CA LEU A 183 -5.57 15.53 9.09
C LEU A 183 -6.02 15.51 10.55
N HIS A 184 -5.98 14.34 11.21
CA HIS A 184 -6.34 14.20 12.62
C HIS A 184 -5.47 15.09 13.52
N ILE A 185 -4.15 15.08 13.30
CA ILE A 185 -3.20 15.91 14.06
C ILE A 185 -3.42 17.40 13.78
N CYS A 186 -3.65 17.79 12.52
CA CYS A 186 -3.97 19.18 12.18
C CYS A 186 -5.24 19.68 12.89
N ILE A 187 -6.33 18.90 12.87
CA ILE A 187 -7.58 19.28 13.54
C ILE A 187 -7.36 19.47 15.04
N HIS A 188 -6.63 18.55 15.68
CA HIS A 188 -6.33 18.64 17.11
C HIS A 188 -5.46 19.86 17.45
N LEU A 189 -4.48 20.18 16.60
CA LEU A 189 -3.64 21.36 16.75
C LEU A 189 -4.45 22.66 16.63
N PHE A 190 -5.32 22.75 15.61
CA PHE A 190 -6.20 23.91 15.42
C PHE A 190 -7.17 24.10 16.59
N CYS A 191 -7.78 23.03 17.09
CA CYS A 191 -8.68 23.11 18.24
C CYS A 191 -7.96 23.59 19.51
N ASN A 192 -6.78 23.04 19.79
CA ASN A 192 -5.99 23.45 20.95
C ASN A 192 -5.51 24.91 20.84
N LEU A 193 -5.07 25.35 19.65
CA LEU A 193 -4.66 26.73 19.42
C LEU A 193 -5.83 27.69 19.65
N PHE A 194 -7.01 27.35 19.13
CA PHE A 194 -8.23 28.16 19.28
C PHE A 194 -8.67 28.25 20.75
N LEU A 195 -8.64 27.15 21.49
CA LEU A 195 -8.91 27.12 22.93
C LEU A 195 -7.91 27.98 23.72
N LEU A 196 -6.63 27.92 23.37
CA LEU A 196 -5.59 28.73 24.02
C LEU A 196 -5.82 30.23 23.76
N THR A 197 -6.21 30.61 22.54
CA THR A 197 -6.52 32.01 22.20
C THR A 197 -7.80 32.54 22.82
N LEU A 198 -8.74 31.66 23.20
CA LEU A 198 -9.99 32.05 23.87
C LEU A 198 -9.84 32.18 25.41
N CYS A 199 -8.80 31.57 25.98
CA CYS A 199 -8.50 31.60 27.41
C CYS A 199 -7.54 32.74 27.82
N VAL A 200 -7.11 33.58 26.88
CA VAL A 200 -6.29 34.79 27.12
C VAL A 200 -7.16 36.03 26.91
#